data_AF-A0A0C3D4F3-F1
#
_entry.id   AF-A0A0C3D4F3-F1
#
_cell.length_a   1.000
_cell.length_b   1.000
_cell.length_c   1.000
_cell.angle_alpha   90.00
_cell.angle_beta   90.00
_cell.angle_gamma   90.00
#
_symmetry.space_group_name_H-M   'P 1'
#
loop_
_entity.id
_entity.type
_entity.pdbx_description
1 polymer ?
#
loop_
_entity_poly.entity_id
_entity_poly.type
_entity_poly.pdbx_seq_one_letter_code
_entity_poly.pdbx_strand_id
1 'polypeptide(L)'
;LDELEWLVVMQLFELSKMAMSGTIGYKLRQQISKALQRCSEAIHNAISRYNTQAAALNPPCPPISWKDIAEYSFLGEFDLLHHSRADVRDNDWVKPAFRQAIVKFFKLQRAHEELIHVGVEVRCLWTSIHDEEVHIAKVIDELLQQFAKVRRKRKNQFHLMGTARKDPRRSPRYI
;
A
#
# COMPACT_ATOMS: atom_id res chain seq x y z
N LEU A 1 -23.68 -21.96 -0.11
CA LEU A 1 -22.55 -21.65 -1.00
C LEU A 1 -21.95 -20.30 -0.62
N ASP A 2 -22.78 -19.26 -0.50
CA ASP A 2 -22.38 -17.92 -0.02
C ASP A 2 -21.66 -17.96 1.35
N GLU A 3 -22.15 -18.78 2.29
CA GLU A 3 -21.49 -18.99 3.60
C GLU A 3 -20.08 -19.60 3.44
N LEU A 4 -19.91 -20.54 2.51
CA LEU A 4 -18.63 -21.19 2.26
C LEU A 4 -17.64 -20.21 1.62
N GLU A 5 -18.09 -19.45 0.62
CA GLU A 5 -17.30 -18.39 0.00
C GLU A 5 -16.84 -17.34 1.01
N TRP A 6 -17.77 -16.83 1.81
CA TRP A 6 -17.46 -15.86 2.86
C TRP A 6 -16.42 -16.38 3.85
N LEU A 7 -16.53 -17.64 4.29
CA LEU A 7 -15.57 -18.25 5.20
C LEU A 7 -14.17 -18.38 4.59
N VAL A 8 -14.07 -18.72 3.29
CA VAL A 8 -12.77 -18.83 2.60
C VAL A 8 -12.14 -17.45 2.40
N VAL A 9 -12.92 -16.44 2.02
CA VAL A 9 -12.45 -15.05 1.92
C VAL A 9 -11.97 -14.55 3.28
N MET A 10 -12.69 -14.86 4.36
CA MET A 10 -12.27 -14.50 5.71
C MET A 10 -10.97 -15.20 6.11
N GLN A 11 -10.79 -16.48 5.76
CA GLN A 11 -9.53 -17.19 5.98
C GLN A 11 -8.35 -16.57 5.22
N LEU A 12 -8.55 -16.20 3.95
CA LEU A 12 -7.52 -15.51 3.14
C LEU A 12 -7.12 -14.16 3.75
N PHE A 13 -8.08 -13.42 4.30
CA PHE A 13 -7.80 -12.16 4.99
C PHE A 13 -7.01 -12.37 6.29
N GLU A 14 -7.31 -13.42 7.05
CA GLU A 14 -6.50 -13.76 8.23
C GLU A 14 -5.06 -14.20 7.85
N LEU A 15 -4.90 -14.92 6.73
CA LEU A 15 -3.58 -15.29 6.20
C LEU A 15 -2.78 -14.04 5.76
N SER A 16 -3.43 -13.07 5.12
CA SER A 16 -2.76 -11.82 4.71
C SER A 16 -2.29 -11.00 5.92
N LYS A 17 -3.10 -10.93 6.99
CA LYS A 17 -2.69 -10.32 8.27
C LYS A 17 -1.45 -11.00 8.85
N MET A 18 -1.36 -12.32 8.74
CA MET A 18 -0.18 -13.07 9.18
C MET A 18 1.05 -12.73 8.32
N ALA A 19 0.90 -12.61 7.00
CA ALA A 19 1.99 -12.24 6.10
C ALA A 19 2.52 -10.82 6.34
N MET A 20 1.64 -9.89 6.75
CA MET A 20 2.00 -8.52 7.14
C MET A 20 2.67 -8.41 8.54
N SER A 21 2.85 -9.52 9.25
CA SER A 21 3.20 -9.53 10.68
C SER A 21 4.67 -9.34 11.05
N GLY A 22 5.52 -8.86 10.13
CA GLY A 22 6.93 -8.57 10.41
C GLY A 22 7.17 -7.63 11.60
N THR A 23 6.17 -6.80 11.93
CA THR A 23 6.20 -5.80 13.02
C THR A 23 5.17 -6.05 14.14
N ILE A 24 4.41 -7.14 14.09
CA ILE A 24 3.23 -7.35 14.94
C ILE A 24 3.58 -8.17 16.20
N GLY A 25 3.09 -7.72 17.37
CA GLY A 25 3.36 -8.37 18.66
C GLY A 25 2.82 -9.81 18.79
N TYR A 26 3.47 -10.63 19.63
CA TYR A 26 3.17 -12.05 19.86
C TYR A 26 1.69 -12.34 20.15
N LYS A 27 1.04 -11.48 20.97
CA LYS A 27 -0.37 -11.63 21.33
C LYS A 27 -1.31 -11.54 20.13
N LEU A 28 -1.02 -10.66 19.18
CA LEU A 28 -1.84 -10.51 17.97
C LEU A 28 -1.64 -11.68 17.01
N ARG A 29 -0.40 -12.19 16.86
CA ARG A 29 -0.14 -13.44 16.12
C ARG A 29 -0.96 -14.60 16.68
N GLN A 30 -1.03 -14.74 18.00
CA GLN A 30 -1.82 -15.80 18.63
C GLN A 30 -3.33 -15.66 18.34
N GLN A 31 -3.87 -14.43 18.28
CA GLN A 31 -5.27 -14.21 17.90
C GLN A 31 -5.53 -14.58 16.44
N ILE A 32 -4.63 -14.19 15.54
CA ILE A 32 -4.70 -14.54 14.11
C ILE A 32 -4.66 -16.07 13.93
N SER A 33 -3.74 -16.77 14.61
CA SER A 33 -3.68 -18.24 14.57
C SER A 33 -4.98 -18.90 15.05
N LYS A 34 -5.58 -18.39 16.13
CA LYS A 34 -6.87 -18.90 16.61
C LYS A 34 -8.01 -18.59 15.64
N ALA A 35 -7.99 -17.42 15.00
CA ALA A 35 -8.97 -17.06 13.97
C ALA A 35 -8.87 -17.99 12.76
N LEU A 36 -7.65 -18.27 12.28
CA LEU A 36 -7.38 -19.22 11.20
C LEU A 36 -7.91 -20.63 11.51
N GLN A 37 -7.66 -21.14 12.72
CA GLN A 37 -8.16 -22.44 13.13
C GLN A 37 -9.69 -22.50 13.11
N ARG A 38 -10.37 -21.50 13.69
CA ARG A 38 -11.84 -21.43 13.68
C ARG A 38 -12.40 -21.34 12.26
N CYS A 39 -11.76 -20.57 11.39
CA CYS A 39 -12.18 -20.48 9.99
C CYS A 39 -12.02 -21.84 9.30
N SER A 40 -10.90 -22.55 9.52
CA SER A 40 -10.67 -23.88 8.95
C SER A 40 -11.75 -24.88 9.38
N GLU A 41 -12.08 -24.91 10.67
CA GLU A 41 -13.13 -25.77 11.22
C GLU A 41 -14.51 -25.41 10.65
N ALA A 42 -14.81 -24.11 10.53
CA ALA A 42 -16.06 -23.63 9.95
C ALA A 42 -16.19 -24.00 8.46
N ILE A 43 -15.11 -23.91 7.68
CA ILE A 43 -15.09 -24.32 6.27
C ILE A 43 -15.33 -25.83 6.16
N HIS A 44 -14.67 -26.66 6.98
CA HIS A 44 -14.93 -28.11 6.99
C HIS A 44 -16.40 -28.45 7.26
N ASN A 45 -17.02 -27.76 8.24
CA ASN A 45 -18.43 -27.94 8.56
C ASN A 45 -19.34 -27.47 7.42
N ALA A 46 -19.02 -26.34 6.78
CA ALA A 46 -19.76 -25.81 5.64
C ALA A 46 -19.69 -26.75 4.43
N ILE A 47 -18.53 -27.35 4.15
CA ILE A 47 -18.36 -28.39 3.12
C ILE A 47 -19.26 -29.58 3.42
N SER A 48 -19.22 -30.10 4.66
CA SER A 48 -20.01 -31.26 5.05
C SER A 48 -21.51 -31.00 4.90
N ARG A 49 -21.98 -29.82 5.35
CA ARG A 49 -23.36 -29.37 5.17
C ARG A 49 -23.74 -29.27 3.70
N TYR A 50 -22.89 -28.64 2.89
CA TYR A 50 -23.11 -28.54 1.44
C TYR A 50 -23.22 -29.91 0.79
N ASN A 51 -22.27 -30.82 1.03
CA ASN A 51 -22.25 -32.14 0.42
C ASN A 51 -23.48 -32.97 0.82
N THR A 52 -23.95 -32.83 2.07
CA THR A 52 -25.19 -33.49 2.53
C THR A 52 -26.40 -32.98 1.78
N GLN A 53 -26.51 -31.66 1.58
CA GLN A 53 -27.61 -31.04 0.84
C GLN A 53 -27.53 -31.34 -0.66
N ALA A 54 -26.33 -31.30 -1.25
CA ALA A 54 -26.07 -31.59 -2.65
C ALA A 54 -26.50 -33.00 -3.04
N ALA A 55 -26.28 -33.98 -2.16
CA ALA A 55 -26.70 -35.37 -2.36
C ALA A 55 -28.24 -35.55 -2.31
N ALA A 56 -28.95 -34.65 -1.63
CA ALA A 56 -30.41 -34.69 -1.51
C ALA A 56 -31.15 -34.01 -2.69
N LEU A 57 -30.43 -33.35 -3.60
CA LEU A 57 -30.99 -32.70 -4.78
C LEU A 57 -31.28 -33.72 -5.90
N ASN A 58 -32.23 -33.38 -6.79
CA ASN A 58 -32.56 -34.16 -7.98
C ASN A 58 -32.43 -33.29 -9.24
N PRO A 59 -31.42 -33.50 -10.10
CA PRO A 59 -30.34 -34.50 -9.96
C PRO A 59 -29.35 -34.15 -8.82
N PRO A 60 -28.63 -35.14 -8.25
CA PRO A 60 -27.62 -34.89 -7.23
C PRO A 60 -26.52 -33.97 -7.76
N CYS A 61 -26.14 -32.96 -6.98
CA CYS A 61 -25.01 -32.09 -7.32
C CYS A 61 -23.68 -32.75 -6.90
N PRO A 62 -22.58 -32.51 -7.64
CA PRO A 62 -21.27 -33.06 -7.30
C PRO A 62 -20.77 -32.52 -5.95
N PRO A 63 -20.13 -33.37 -5.12
CA PRO A 63 -19.59 -32.95 -3.84
C PRO A 63 -18.36 -32.05 -4.04
N ILE A 64 -18.14 -31.14 -3.09
CA ILE A 64 -16.97 -30.27 -3.03
C ILE A 64 -15.97 -30.86 -2.03
N SER A 65 -14.71 -30.97 -2.42
CA SER A 65 -13.62 -31.37 -1.55
C SER A 65 -12.81 -30.17 -1.05
N TRP A 66 -12.03 -30.37 0.01
CA TRP A 66 -11.09 -29.35 0.48
C TRP A 66 -10.05 -28.97 -0.58
N LYS A 67 -9.65 -29.94 -1.42
CA LYS A 67 -8.71 -29.70 -2.52
C LYS A 67 -9.28 -28.70 -3.52
N ASP A 68 -10.56 -28.85 -3.86
CA ASP A 68 -11.25 -27.95 -4.80
C ASP A 68 -11.30 -26.52 -4.24
N ILE A 69 -11.58 -26.39 -2.94
CA ILE A 69 -11.57 -25.08 -2.26
C ILE A 69 -10.18 -24.45 -2.26
N ALA A 70 -9.13 -25.23 -1.99
CA ALA A 70 -7.76 -24.73 -2.03
C ALA A 70 -7.37 -24.26 -3.45
N GLU A 71 -7.79 -25.00 -4.47
CA GLU A 71 -7.54 -24.68 -5.87
C GLU A 71 -8.31 -23.42 -6.31
N TYR A 72 -9.61 -23.32 -5.99
CA TYR A 72 -10.41 -22.14 -6.31
C TYR A 72 -9.99 -20.90 -5.52
N SER A 73 -9.60 -21.06 -4.26
CA SER A 73 -9.09 -19.96 -3.42
C SER A 73 -7.79 -19.38 -3.98
N PHE A 74 -6.87 -20.24 -4.44
CA PHE A 74 -5.63 -19.82 -5.10
C PHE A 74 -5.89 -19.03 -6.39
N LEU A 75 -6.93 -19.42 -7.13
CA LEU A 75 -7.27 -18.78 -8.40
C LEU A 75 -8.24 -17.59 -8.25
N GLY A 76 -8.81 -17.35 -7.05
CA GLY A 76 -9.86 -16.36 -6.83
C GLY A 76 -11.19 -16.71 -7.49
N GLU A 77 -11.42 -18.00 -7.78
CA GLU A 77 -12.49 -18.50 -8.63
C GLU A 77 -13.68 -19.02 -7.82
N PHE A 78 -14.21 -18.21 -6.90
CA PHE A 78 -15.33 -18.60 -6.04
C PHE A 78 -16.66 -18.79 -6.79
N ASP A 79 -16.84 -18.10 -7.92
CA ASP A 79 -17.97 -18.31 -8.82
C ASP A 79 -18.10 -19.76 -9.29
N LEU A 80 -17.00 -20.53 -9.30
CA LEU A 80 -17.02 -21.94 -9.65
C LEU A 80 -17.70 -22.82 -8.61
N LEU A 81 -17.88 -22.35 -7.38
CA LEU A 81 -18.63 -23.08 -6.38
C LEU A 81 -20.15 -23.02 -6.68
N HIS A 82 -20.61 -22.05 -7.46
CA HIS A 82 -22.02 -21.81 -7.72
C HIS A 82 -22.57 -22.67 -8.87
N HIS A 83 -23.33 -23.72 -8.53
CA HIS A 83 -23.87 -24.67 -9.52
C HIS A 83 -25.22 -24.25 -10.16
N SER A 84 -25.81 -23.11 -9.77
CA SER A 84 -27.27 -22.92 -9.92
C SER A 84 -27.75 -21.74 -10.78
N ARG A 85 -26.90 -20.92 -11.41
CA ARG A 85 -27.39 -19.71 -12.14
C ARG A 85 -27.02 -19.58 -13.61
N ALA A 86 -25.94 -20.22 -14.02
CA ALA A 86 -25.58 -20.58 -15.37
C ALA A 86 -24.34 -21.42 -15.16
N ASP A 87 -24.33 -22.70 -15.52
CA ASP A 87 -23.11 -23.49 -15.31
C ASP A 87 -22.05 -22.97 -16.27
N VAL A 88 -21.16 -22.15 -15.73
CA VAL A 88 -20.13 -21.47 -16.52
C VAL A 88 -18.92 -22.38 -16.73
N ARG A 89 -18.85 -23.51 -16.01
CA ARG A 89 -17.72 -24.45 -15.99
C ARG A 89 -17.40 -25.06 -17.34
N ASP A 90 -18.41 -25.17 -18.21
CA ASP A 90 -18.25 -25.70 -19.57
C ASP A 90 -17.57 -24.71 -20.52
N ASN A 91 -17.43 -23.44 -20.14
CA ASN A 91 -16.76 -22.47 -20.99
C ASN A 91 -15.23 -22.62 -20.94
N ASP A 92 -14.58 -22.46 -22.10
CA ASP A 92 -13.12 -22.57 -22.21
C ASP A 92 -12.36 -21.57 -21.32
N TRP A 93 -12.90 -20.36 -21.14
CA TRP A 93 -12.31 -19.33 -20.29
C TRP A 93 -12.41 -19.64 -18.80
N VAL A 94 -13.17 -20.67 -18.41
CA VAL A 94 -13.27 -21.12 -17.02
C VAL A 94 -12.20 -22.16 -16.66
N LYS A 95 -11.62 -22.83 -17.66
CA LYS A 95 -10.56 -23.82 -17.45
C LYS A 95 -9.32 -23.16 -16.81
N PRO A 96 -8.71 -23.78 -15.77
CA PRO A 96 -7.60 -23.17 -15.04
C PRO A 96 -6.43 -22.72 -15.92
N ALA A 97 -6.11 -23.50 -16.97
CA ALA A 97 -5.03 -23.17 -17.90
C ALA A 97 -5.28 -21.85 -18.65
N PHE A 98 -6.52 -21.61 -19.11
CA PHE A 98 -6.87 -20.40 -19.86
C PHE A 98 -6.87 -19.18 -18.95
N ARG A 99 -7.42 -19.29 -17.73
CA ARG A 99 -7.38 -18.18 -16.76
C ARG A 99 -5.97 -17.82 -16.36
N GLN A 100 -5.12 -18.80 -16.08
CA GLN A 100 -3.70 -18.56 -15.81
C GLN A 100 -3.01 -17.86 -17.00
N ALA A 101 -3.31 -18.27 -18.23
CA ALA A 101 -2.80 -17.62 -19.43
C ALA A 101 -3.29 -16.17 -19.54
N ILE A 102 -4.57 -15.91 -19.28
CA ILE A 102 -5.17 -14.56 -19.28
C ILE A 102 -4.52 -13.66 -18.22
N VAL A 103 -4.35 -14.15 -16.99
CA VAL A 103 -3.66 -13.41 -15.91
C VAL A 103 -2.23 -13.07 -16.31
N LYS A 104 -1.49 -14.03 -16.89
CA LYS A 104 -0.12 -13.79 -17.38
C LYS A 104 -0.11 -12.78 -18.53
N PHE A 105 -1.05 -12.89 -19.46
CA PHE A 105 -1.20 -11.97 -20.58
C PHE A 105 -1.45 -10.53 -20.11
N PHE A 106 -2.39 -10.32 -19.19
CA PHE A 106 -2.66 -8.98 -18.65
C PHE A 106 -1.51 -8.45 -17.79
N LYS A 107 -0.82 -9.30 -17.02
CA LYS A 107 0.41 -8.91 -16.32
C LYS A 107 1.49 -8.44 -17.29
N LEU A 108 1.65 -9.11 -18.43
CA LEU A 108 2.58 -8.69 -19.48
C LEU A 108 2.16 -7.36 -20.10
N GLN A 109 0.88 -7.19 -20.45
CA GLN A 109 0.39 -5.91 -20.97
C GLN A 109 0.66 -4.76 -20.00
N ARG A 110 0.29 -4.95 -18.73
CA ARG A 110 0.54 -3.97 -17.67
C ARG A 110 2.02 -3.68 -17.46
N ALA A 111 2.90 -4.69 -17.58
CA ALA A 111 4.34 -4.48 -17.50
C ALA A 111 4.89 -3.59 -18.62
N HIS A 112 4.34 -3.70 -19.84
CA HIS A 112 4.72 -2.80 -20.94
C HIS A 112 4.26 -1.37 -20.68
N GLU A 113 3.04 -1.18 -20.18
CA GLU A 113 2.54 0.13 -19.77
C GLU A 113 3.40 0.73 -18.66
N GLU A 114 3.76 -0.09 -17.66
CA GLU A 114 4.57 0.32 -16.53
C GLU A 114 5.97 0.78 -16.94
N LEU A 115 6.57 0.12 -17.94
CA LEU A 115 7.86 0.55 -18.50
C LEU A 115 7.79 1.97 -19.05
N ILE A 116 6.69 2.33 -19.72
CA ILE A 116 6.47 3.69 -20.23
C ILE A 116 6.30 4.67 -19.07
N HIS A 117 5.49 4.31 -18.08
CA HIS A 117 5.25 5.15 -16.89
C HIS A 117 6.54 5.43 -16.11
N VAL A 118 7.34 4.39 -15.82
CA VAL A 118 8.63 4.52 -15.15
C VAL A 118 9.56 5.45 -15.94
N GLY A 119 9.56 5.37 -17.28
CA GLY A 119 10.35 6.28 -18.11
C GLY A 119 9.96 7.77 -17.94
N VAL A 120 8.66 8.05 -17.81
CA VAL A 120 8.15 9.40 -17.53
C VAL A 120 8.51 9.82 -16.11
N GLU A 121 8.30 8.96 -15.12
CA GLU A 121 8.58 9.24 -13.71
C GLU A 121 10.06 9.52 -13.46
N VAL A 122 10.97 8.75 -14.06
CA VAL A 122 12.42 8.99 -13.96
C VAL A 122 12.76 10.39 -14.48
N ARG A 123 12.14 10.82 -15.58
CA ARG A 123 12.37 12.15 -16.14
C ARG A 123 11.81 13.24 -15.23
N CYS A 124 10.58 13.08 -14.75
CA CYS A 124 9.95 14.00 -13.81
C CYS A 124 10.75 14.14 -12.51
N LEU A 125 11.24 13.01 -11.98
CA LEU A 125 12.07 12.99 -10.79
C LEU A 125 13.40 13.73 -11.02
N TRP A 126 14.04 13.49 -12.16
CA TRP A 126 15.29 14.18 -12.50
C TRP A 126 15.08 15.71 -12.63
N THR A 127 14.01 16.14 -13.30
CA THR A 127 13.65 17.56 -13.37
C THR A 127 13.37 18.14 -11.99
N SER A 128 12.61 17.43 -11.14
CA SER A 128 12.32 17.86 -9.78
C SER A 128 13.59 18.06 -8.94
N ILE A 129 14.55 17.14 -9.03
CA ILE A 129 15.83 17.25 -8.32
C ILE A 129 16.59 18.49 -8.80
N HIS A 130 16.68 18.69 -10.12
CA HIS A 130 17.40 19.83 -10.68
C HIS A 130 16.75 21.18 -10.30
N ASP A 131 15.42 21.27 -10.39
CA ASP A 131 14.68 22.46 -10.00
C ASP A 131 14.86 22.78 -8.51
N GLU A 132 14.89 21.74 -7.67
CA GLU A 132 15.14 21.87 -6.24
C GLU A 132 16.57 22.35 -5.94
N GLU A 133 17.59 21.82 -6.62
CA GLU A 133 18.97 22.31 -6.51
C GLU A 133 19.09 23.80 -6.88
N VAL A 134 18.49 24.20 -8.00
CA VAL A 134 18.46 25.61 -8.43
C VAL A 134 17.73 26.48 -7.41
N HIS A 135 16.60 26.01 -6.89
CA HIS A 135 15.85 26.73 -5.87
C HIS A 135 16.65 26.92 -4.58
N ILE A 136 17.29 25.86 -4.09
CA ILE A 136 18.14 25.91 -2.89
C ILE A 136 19.29 26.89 -3.08
N ALA A 137 20.00 26.82 -4.22
CA ALA A 137 21.10 27.72 -4.53
C ALA A 137 20.65 29.20 -4.52
N LYS A 138 19.48 29.49 -5.10
CA LYS A 138 18.88 30.82 -5.10
C LYS A 138 18.55 31.30 -3.69
N VAL A 139 17.91 30.47 -2.87
CA VAL A 139 17.56 30.80 -1.48
C VAL A 139 18.82 31.08 -0.65
N ILE A 140 19.89 30.30 -0.85
CA ILE A 140 21.18 30.54 -0.18
C ILE A 140 21.74 31.91 -0.55
N ASP A 141 21.76 32.28 -1.84
CA ASP A 141 22.26 33.59 -2.26
C ASP A 141 21.43 34.74 -1.68
N GLU A 142 20.10 34.63 -1.72
CA GLU A 142 19.19 35.62 -1.13
C GLU A 142 19.45 35.80 0.37
N LEU A 143 19.62 34.70 1.11
CA LEU A 143 19.95 34.74 2.54
C LEU A 143 21.30 35.39 2.79
N LEU A 144 22.34 35.04 2.02
CA LEU A 144 23.67 35.66 2.13
C LEU A 144 23.61 37.17 1.87
N GLN A 145 22.85 37.61 0.88
CA GLN A 145 22.62 39.03 0.61
C GLN A 145 21.91 39.73 1.79
N GLN A 146 20.90 39.10 2.38
CA GLN A 146 20.20 39.63 3.56
C GLN A 146 21.14 39.72 4.77
N PHE A 147 21.92 38.67 5.05
CA PHE A 147 22.90 38.68 6.13
C PHE A 147 23.97 39.76 5.93
N ALA A 148 24.45 39.97 4.70
CA ALA A 148 25.38 41.04 4.38
C ALA A 148 24.78 42.43 4.65
N LYS A 149 23.51 42.65 4.27
CA LYS A 149 22.78 43.90 4.55
C LYS A 149 22.63 44.14 6.06
N VAL A 150 22.23 43.11 6.83
CA VAL A 150 22.10 43.19 8.29
C VAL A 150 23.45 43.45 8.96
N ARG A 151 24.52 42.77 8.52
CA ARG A 151 25.88 42.98 9.02
C ARG A 151 26.37 44.41 8.76
N ARG A 152 26.10 44.98 7.57
CA ARG A 152 26.40 46.39 7.26
C ARG A 152 25.61 47.35 8.16
N LYS A 153 24.30 47.14 8.33
CA LYS A 153 23.46 47.95 9.24
C LYS A 153 23.99 47.94 10.68
N ARG A 154 24.33 46.76 11.22
CA ARG A 154 24.96 46.64 12.54
C ARG A 154 26.27 47.41 12.63
N LYS A 155 27.19 47.21 11.67
CA LYS A 155 28.47 47.97 11.63
C LYS A 155 28.25 49.49 11.62
N ASN A 156 27.31 49.99 10.82
CA ASN A 156 27.01 51.41 10.74
C ASN A 156 26.42 51.93 12.07
N GLN A 157 25.55 51.15 12.72
CA GLN A 157 25.00 51.48 14.05
C GLN A 157 26.08 51.52 15.15
N PHE A 158 27.02 50.56 15.15
CA PHE A 158 28.16 50.58 16.08
C PHE A 158 29.11 51.75 15.79
N HIS A 159 29.32 52.12 14.53
CA HIS A 159 30.15 53.28 14.17
C HIS A 159 29.50 54.60 14.63
N LEU A 160 28.18 54.76 14.41
CA LEU A 160 27.41 55.91 14.88
C LEU A 160 27.38 56.03 16.42
N MET A 161 27.27 54.91 17.14
CA MET A 161 27.39 54.86 18.61
C MET A 161 28.80 55.17 19.09
N GLY A 162 29.84 54.74 18.36
CA GLY A 162 31.25 55.02 18.66
C GLY A 162 31.64 56.47 18.43
N THR A 163 31.09 57.12 17.40
CA THR A 163 31.26 58.57 17.16
C THR A 163 30.50 59.41 18.18
N ALA A 164 29.32 58.95 18.63
CA ALA A 164 28.56 59.61 19.70
C ALA A 164 29.24 59.52 21.08
N ARG A 165 30.06 58.48 21.34
CA ARG A 165 30.90 58.37 22.54
C ARG A 165 32.16 59.25 22.51
N LYS A 166 32.58 59.74 21.32
CA LYS A 166 33.76 60.60 21.13
C LYS A 166 33.40 62.08 20.92
N ASP A 167 32.16 62.49 21.18
CA ASP A 167 31.78 63.90 21.14
C ASP A 167 32.39 64.65 22.34
N PRO A 168 33.31 65.61 22.14
CA PRO A 168 34.00 66.31 23.23
C PRO A 168 33.08 67.25 24.05
N ARG A 169 31.80 67.38 23.70
CA ARG A 169 30.87 68.34 24.35
C ARG A 169 30.12 67.81 25.57
N ARG A 170 30.34 66.55 26.00
CA ARG A 170 29.80 66.04 27.27
C ARG A 170 30.89 65.94 28.34
N SER A 171 31.21 67.07 28.95
CA SER A 171 31.87 67.11 30.26
C SER A 171 30.98 66.45 31.32
N PRO A 172 31.48 65.52 32.13
CA PRO A 172 30.79 65.07 33.33
C PRO A 172 30.77 66.23 34.33
N ARG A 173 29.59 66.79 34.62
CA ARG A 173 29.42 67.59 35.84
C ARG A 173 29.42 66.60 37.01
N TYR A 174 30.52 66.59 37.76
CA TYR A 174 30.54 66.05 39.11
C TYR A 174 29.83 67.05 40.02
N ILE A 175 28.69 66.65 40.58
CA ILE A 175 28.13 67.10 41.86
C ILE A 175 27.63 65.85 42.56
#